data_AF-A0A484PCW1-F1
#
_entry.id   AF-A0A484PCW1-F1
#
_cell.length_a   1.000
_cell.length_b   1.000
_cell.length_c   1.000
_cell.angle_alpha   90.00
_cell.angle_beta   90.00
_cell.angle_gamma   90.00
#
_symmetry.space_group_name_H-M   'P 1'
#
loop_
_entity.id
_entity.type
_entity.pdbx_description
1 polymer ?
#
loop_
_entity_poly.entity_id
_entity_poly.type
_entity_poly.pdbx_seq_one_letter_code
_entity_poly.pdbx_strand_id
1 'polypeptide(L)'
;MSRHYFKTAHKGFPITVVFGWDRPMGYFFLMIEKPAELIDDTMQVEDEDFLYSNLHEDNPFGHDLEYYGQVLHHFHIAVPETMFVQVMRDAIRNTGNRVVTYQADGSFTEREL
;
A
#
# COMPACT_ATOMS: atom_id res chain seq x y z
N MET A 1 -9.99 -2.32 8.26
CA MET A 1 -9.37 -1.57 7.15
C MET A 1 -10.15 -1.63 5.83
N SER A 2 -10.22 -0.52 5.09
CA SER A 2 -10.35 -0.56 3.62
C SER A 2 -8.99 -0.94 3.01
N ARG A 3 -8.99 -1.64 1.87
CA ARG A 3 -7.79 -2.19 1.24
C ARG A 3 -7.83 -1.93 -0.27
N HIS A 4 -6.79 -1.26 -0.75
CA HIS A 4 -6.59 -0.92 -2.14
C HIS A 4 -5.38 -1.71 -2.65
N TYR A 5 -5.60 -2.51 -3.67
CA TYR A 5 -4.61 -3.41 -4.25
C TYR A 5 -4.16 -2.89 -5.60
N PHE A 6 -2.84 -2.84 -5.79
CA PHE A 6 -2.24 -2.55 -7.08
C PHE A 6 -1.10 -3.53 -7.36
N LYS A 7 -1.27 -4.33 -8.42
CA LYS A 7 -0.25 -5.28 -8.87
C LYS A 7 0.67 -4.59 -9.86
N THR A 8 1.96 -4.70 -9.63
CA THR A 8 3.01 -4.12 -10.49
C THR A 8 4.26 -4.98 -10.43
N ALA A 9 5.39 -4.47 -10.92
CA ALA A 9 6.68 -5.13 -10.81
C ALA A 9 7.73 -4.20 -10.20
N HIS A 10 8.65 -4.79 -9.43
CA HIS A 10 9.82 -4.14 -8.88
C HIS A 10 11.06 -4.98 -9.20
N LYS A 11 12.09 -4.37 -9.79
CA LYS A 11 13.30 -5.06 -10.28
C LYS A 11 13.01 -6.32 -11.12
N GLY A 12 11.91 -6.32 -11.88
CA GLY A 12 11.48 -7.45 -12.73
C GLY A 12 10.66 -8.54 -12.02
N PHE A 13 10.44 -8.43 -10.70
CA PHE A 13 9.63 -9.36 -9.93
C PHE A 13 8.23 -8.80 -9.70
N PRO A 14 7.17 -9.63 -9.75
CA PRO A 14 5.82 -9.18 -9.44
C PRO A 14 5.72 -8.79 -7.96
N ILE A 15 5.09 -7.65 -7.68
CA ILE A 15 4.81 -7.20 -6.33
C ILE A 15 3.34 -6.76 -6.21
N THR A 16 2.83 -6.70 -4.99
CA THR A 16 1.50 -6.13 -4.72
C THR A 16 1.62 -5.01 -3.70
N VAL A 17 1.22 -3.82 -4.09
CA VAL A 17 1.05 -2.70 -3.16
C VAL A 17 -0.34 -2.81 -2.54
N VAL A 18 -0.40 -2.87 -1.21
CA VAL A 18 -1.63 -2.83 -0.43
C VAL A 18 -1.62 -1.55 0.40
N PHE A 19 -2.55 -0.65 0.11
CA PHE A 19 -2.67 0.65 0.76
C PHE A 19 -4.08 0.86 1.29
N GLY A 20 -4.26 1.56 2.41
CA GLY A 20 -5.61 1.77 2.90
C GLY A 20 -5.75 2.52 4.21
N TRP A 21 -6.97 2.52 4.72
CA TRP A 21 -7.37 3.15 5.97
C TRP A 21 -7.89 2.11 6.95
N ASP A 22 -7.36 2.06 8.16
CA ASP A 22 -7.94 1.27 9.24
C ASP A 22 -8.90 2.10 10.10
N ARG A 23 -10.20 1.95 9.85
CA ARG A 23 -11.26 2.64 10.61
C ARG A 23 -11.22 2.41 12.13
N PRO A 24 -11.10 1.17 12.65
CA PRO A 24 -11.01 0.94 14.09
C PRO A 24 -9.83 1.65 14.76
N MET A 25 -8.66 1.64 14.13
CA MET A 25 -7.43 2.16 14.71
C MET A 25 -7.10 3.60 14.31
N GLY A 26 -7.74 4.12 13.26
CA GLY A 26 -7.64 5.51 12.83
C GLY A 26 -6.32 5.87 12.14
N TYR A 27 -5.73 4.97 11.36
CA TYR A 27 -4.46 5.22 10.66
C TYR A 27 -4.46 4.74 9.20
N PHE A 28 -3.59 5.33 8.39
CA PHE A 28 -3.27 4.85 7.05
C PHE A 28 -2.21 3.76 7.15
N PHE A 29 -2.27 2.73 6.33
CA PHE A 29 -1.26 1.67 6.31
C PHE A 29 -0.81 1.39 4.89
N LEU A 30 0.45 0.94 4.75
CA LEU A 30 1.04 0.52 3.49
C LEU A 30 1.81 -0.78 3.71
N MET A 31 1.59 -1.75 2.83
CA MET A 31 2.39 -2.95 2.69
C MET A 31 2.78 -3.11 1.22
N ILE A 32 3.99 -3.60 0.98
CA ILE A 32 4.48 -3.94 -0.35
C ILE A 32 4.91 -5.41 -0.30
N GLU A 33 3.99 -6.27 -0.72
CA GLU A 33 4.20 -7.72 -0.76
C GLU A 33 5.12 -8.08 -1.93
N LYS A 34 6.05 -9.00 -1.70
CA LYS A 34 7.00 -9.52 -2.68
C LYS A 34 7.11 -11.04 -2.64
N PRO A 35 7.61 -11.66 -3.73
CA PRO A 35 8.06 -13.04 -3.68
C PRO A 35 9.35 -13.19 -2.85
N ALA A 36 9.53 -14.36 -2.23
CA ALA A 36 10.70 -14.67 -1.40
C ALA A 36 12.02 -14.59 -2.19
N GLU A 37 11.99 -14.86 -3.50
CA GLU A 37 13.17 -14.81 -4.37
C GLU A 37 13.69 -13.39 -4.61
N LEU A 38 12.87 -12.36 -4.38
CA LEU A 38 13.30 -10.97 -4.47
C LEU A 38 14.02 -10.59 -3.16
N ILE A 39 15.35 -10.58 -3.21
CA ILE A 39 16.21 -10.05 -2.16
C ILE A 39 16.68 -8.66 -2.62
N ASP A 40 16.29 -7.63 -1.86
CA ASP A 40 16.55 -6.23 -2.21
C ASP A 40 17.24 -5.52 -1.04
N ASP A 41 18.33 -4.81 -1.33
CA ASP A 41 19.08 -4.01 -0.36
C ASP A 41 18.31 -2.79 0.17
N THR A 42 17.25 -2.38 -0.53
CA THR A 42 16.33 -1.34 -0.06
C THR A 42 15.21 -1.88 0.83
N MET A 43 15.16 -3.18 1.12
CA MET A 43 14.18 -3.75 2.05
C MET A 43 14.24 -3.04 3.40
N GLN A 44 13.09 -2.61 3.89
CA GLN A 44 12.99 -1.97 5.20
C GLN A 44 12.59 -2.94 6.31
N VAL A 45 12.50 -4.22 5.98
CA VAL A 45 12.00 -5.28 6.86
C VAL A 45 12.82 -6.55 6.66
N GLU A 46 13.02 -7.34 7.70
CA GLU A 46 13.71 -8.64 7.63
C GLU A 46 12.79 -9.79 7.16
N ASP A 47 11.54 -9.49 6.83
CA ASP A 47 10.53 -10.46 6.39
C ASP A 47 10.72 -10.81 4.91
N GLU A 48 10.73 -12.12 4.60
CA GLU A 48 10.89 -12.64 3.24
C GLU A 48 9.68 -12.32 2.34
N ASP A 49 8.52 -11.99 2.91
CA ASP A 49 7.29 -11.75 2.17
C ASP A 49 7.04 -10.27 1.81
N PHE A 50 7.85 -9.34 2.34
CA PHE A 50 7.62 -7.89 2.17
C PHE A 50 8.87 -7.11 1.77
N LEU A 51 8.73 -6.14 0.86
CA LEU A 51 9.70 -5.06 0.70
C LEU A 51 9.55 -4.02 1.84
N TYR A 52 8.31 -3.84 2.26
CA TYR A 52 7.90 -2.85 3.25
C TYR A 52 6.60 -3.28 3.93
N SER A 53 6.52 -3.03 5.23
CA SER A 53 5.28 -3.05 6.00
C SER A 53 5.39 -1.99 7.07
N ASN A 54 4.41 -1.09 7.16
CA ASN A 54 4.39 -0.06 8.20
C ASN A 54 4.47 -0.66 9.61
N LEU A 55 4.00 -1.89 9.82
CA LEU A 55 4.05 -2.58 11.12
C LEU A 55 5.48 -2.89 11.61
N HIS A 56 6.48 -2.81 10.74
CA HIS A 56 7.89 -3.01 11.08
C HIS A 56 8.64 -1.69 11.34
N GLU A 57 7.96 -0.54 11.25
CA GLU A 57 8.54 0.75 11.59
C GLU A 57 8.44 1.05 13.09
N ASP A 58 9.26 1.99 13.58
CA ASP A 58 9.20 2.48 14.96
C ASP A 58 7.87 3.17 15.30
N ASN A 59 7.24 3.83 14.33
CA ASN A 59 5.98 4.56 14.48
C ASN A 59 4.88 4.03 13.53
N PRO A 60 4.45 2.77 13.68
CA PRO A 60 3.70 2.04 12.65
C PRO A 60 2.31 2.63 12.33
N PHE A 61 1.78 3.51 13.17
CA PHE A 61 0.42 4.06 13.06
C PHE A 61 0.36 5.58 12.90
N GLY A 62 1.51 6.26 12.90
CA GLY A 62 1.57 7.73 12.94
C GLY A 62 1.91 8.40 11.61
N HIS A 63 1.83 7.66 10.50
CA HIS A 63 2.21 8.13 9.18
C HIS A 63 1.00 8.53 8.33
N ASP A 64 1.21 9.52 7.46
CA ASP A 64 0.19 10.07 6.57
C ASP A 64 0.42 9.69 5.11
N LEU A 65 -0.46 10.17 4.23
CA LEU A 65 -0.37 9.90 2.79
C LEU A 65 0.90 10.48 2.17
N GLU A 66 1.42 11.61 2.66
CA GLU A 66 2.64 12.20 2.12
C GLU A 66 3.84 11.30 2.41
N TYR A 67 3.96 10.83 3.66
CA TYR A 67 4.97 9.86 4.06
C TYR A 67 4.94 8.60 3.18
N TYR A 68 3.76 7.99 2.99
CA TYR A 68 3.65 6.80 2.17
C TYR A 68 3.94 7.04 0.68
N GLY A 69 3.72 8.26 0.19
CA GLY A 69 4.22 8.69 -1.12
C GLY A 69 5.76 8.66 -1.20
N GLN A 70 6.45 9.10 -0.15
CA GLN A 70 7.92 9.04 -0.07
C GLN A 70 8.45 7.61 0.04
N VAL A 71 7.77 6.74 0.78
CA VAL A 71 8.11 5.31 0.85
C VAL A 71 8.04 4.68 -0.54
N LEU A 72 6.95 4.86 -1.27
CA LEU A 72 6.81 4.32 -2.63
C LEU A 72 7.86 4.90 -3.59
N HIS A 73 8.17 6.20 -3.47
CA HIS A 73 9.22 6.84 -4.24
C HIS A 73 10.61 6.26 -3.93
N HIS A 74 10.92 5.96 -2.66
CA HIS A 74 12.18 5.33 -2.25
C HIS A 74 12.39 3.97 -2.93
N PHE A 75 11.34 3.16 -3.05
CA PHE A 75 11.38 1.88 -3.77
C PHE A 75 11.26 2.04 -5.30
N HIS A 76 11.15 3.26 -5.84
CA HIS A 76 10.88 3.52 -7.25
C HIS A 76 9.59 2.86 -7.76
N ILE A 77 8.59 2.72 -6.90
CA ILE A 77 7.28 2.14 -7.23
C ILE A 77 6.29 3.26 -7.50
N ALA A 78 5.78 3.32 -8.73
CA ALA A 78 4.67 4.20 -9.08
C ALA A 78 3.33 3.47 -8.90
N VAL A 79 2.39 4.11 -8.22
CA VAL A 79 0.99 3.67 -8.13
C VAL A 79 0.08 4.70 -8.77
N PRO A 80 -1.14 4.32 -9.20
CA PRO A 80 -2.07 5.29 -9.78
C PRO A 80 -2.47 6.37 -8.76
N GLU A 81 -2.50 7.64 -9.18
CA GLU A 81 -2.91 8.77 -8.32
C GLU A 81 -4.32 8.55 -7.73
N THR A 82 -5.21 7.93 -8.50
CA THR A 82 -6.57 7.57 -8.07
C THR A 82 -6.58 6.66 -6.84
N MET A 83 -5.51 5.90 -6.56
CA MET A 83 -5.37 5.09 -5.36
C MET A 83 -5.26 5.96 -4.10
N PHE A 84 -4.37 6.96 -4.10
CA PHE A 84 -4.24 7.93 -3.01
C PHE A 84 -5.53 8.72 -2.78
N VAL A 85 -6.15 9.21 -3.86
CA VAL A 85 -7.41 9.96 -3.78
C VAL A 85 -8.51 9.13 -3.10
N GLN A 86 -8.58 7.84 -3.38
CA GLN A 86 -9.61 6.96 -2.82
C GLN A 86 -9.31 6.56 -1.37
N VAL A 87 -8.05 6.28 -1.03
CA VAL A 87 -7.66 6.02 0.37
C VAL A 87 -7.92 7.25 1.25
N MET A 88 -7.62 8.46 0.76
CA MET A 88 -7.96 9.70 1.44
C MET A 88 -9.48 9.85 1.65
N ARG A 89 -10.28 9.52 0.63
CA ARG A 89 -11.75 9.56 0.73
C ARG A 89 -12.27 8.56 1.76
N ASP A 90 -11.70 7.37 1.81
CA ASP A 90 -12.06 6.34 2.77
C ASP A 90 -11.76 6.83 4.20
N ALA A 91 -10.62 7.48 4.44
CA ALA A 91 -10.31 8.07 5.74
C ALA A 91 -11.28 9.20 6.11
N ILE A 92 -11.55 10.15 5.21
CA ILE A 92 -12.49 11.27 5.45
C ILE A 92 -13.90 10.75 5.77
N ARG A 93 -14.35 9.71 5.07
CA ARG A 93 -15.67 9.09 5.27
C ARG A 93 -15.67 8.04 6.37
N ASN A 94 -14.53 7.79 6.98
CA ASN A 94 -14.28 6.71 7.91
C ASN A 94 -14.81 5.34 7.42
N THR A 95 -14.57 5.03 6.15
CA THR A 95 -15.01 3.82 5.46
C THR A 95 -14.02 2.69 5.74
N GLY A 96 -14.50 1.58 6.29
CA GLY A 96 -13.73 0.35 6.44
C GLY A 96 -14.31 -0.77 5.56
N ASN A 97 -13.59 -1.90 5.49
CA ASN A 97 -13.98 -3.12 4.78
C ASN A 97 -14.13 -2.97 3.25
N ARG A 98 -14.01 -1.78 2.68
CA ARG A 98 -13.96 -1.57 1.24
C ARG A 98 -12.74 -2.27 0.63
N VAL A 99 -12.91 -2.96 -0.50
CA VAL A 99 -11.84 -3.67 -1.20
C VAL A 99 -11.81 -3.26 -2.67
N VAL A 100 -10.70 -2.69 -3.10
CA VAL A 100 -10.55 -2.10 -4.44
C VAL A 100 -9.30 -2.64 -5.12
N THR A 101 -9.39 -2.95 -6.41
CA THR A 101 -8.25 -3.36 -7.25
C THR A 101 -8.06 -2.37 -8.38
N TYR A 102 -6.83 -1.87 -8.55
CA TYR A 102 -6.46 -0.85 -9.54
C TYR A 102 -5.77 -1.44 -10.77
N GLN A 103 -5.98 -0.79 -11.90
CA GLN A 103 -5.19 -0.92 -13.12
C GLN A 103 -4.19 0.24 -13.24
N ALA A 104 -3.18 0.07 -14.10
CA ALA A 104 -2.11 1.07 -14.28
C ALA A 104 -2.60 2.42 -14.83
N ASP A 105 -3.73 2.43 -15.55
CA ASP A 105 -4.38 3.65 -16.04
C ASP A 105 -5.18 4.41 -14.97
N GLY A 106 -5.20 3.88 -13.74
CA GLY A 106 -5.94 4.44 -12.62
C GLY A 106 -7.43 4.09 -12.57
N SER A 107 -7.94 3.32 -13.53
CA SER A 107 -9.23 2.66 -13.39
C SER A 107 -9.18 1.62 -12.27
N PHE A 108 -10.33 1.34 -11.66
CA PHE A 108 -10.40 0.38 -10.57
C PHE A 108 -11.76 -0.32 -10.53
N THR A 109 -11.77 -1.50 -9.94
CA THR A 109 -12.98 -2.26 -9.61
C THR A 109 -13.09 -2.44 -8.11
N GLU A 110 -14.29 -2.31 -7.59
CA GLU A 110 -14.60 -2.57 -6.19
C GLU A 110 -15.25 -3.95 -6.05
N ARG A 111 -14.84 -4.71 -5.03
CA ARG A 111 -15.47 -5.98 -4.71
C ARG A 111 -16.54 -5.73 -3.65
N GLU A 112 -17.78 -6.09 -3.96
CA GLU A 112 -18.84 -6.17 -2.94
C GLU A 112 -18.51 -7.33 -1.98
N LEU A 113 -18.53 -7.04 -0.68
CA LEU A 113 -18.31 -8.00 0.40
C LEU A 113 -19.64 -8.48 0.99
#